data_AF-A0A221NYZ1-F1
#
_entry.id   AF-A0A221NYZ1-F1
#
_cell.length_a   1.000
_cell.length_b   1.000
_cell.length_c   1.000
_cell.angle_alpha   90.00
_cell.angle_beta   90.00
_cell.angle_gamma   90.00
#
_symmetry.space_group_name_H-M   'P 1'
#
loop_
_entity.id
_entity.type
_entity.pdbx_description
1 polymer ?
#
loop_
_entity_poly.entity_id
_entity_poly.type
_entity_poly.pdbx_seq_one_letter_code
_entity_poly.pdbx_strand_id
1 'polypeptide(L)'
;MTALALTGSPLWYASRAGGTLALILLTATVVLGITSGGRAAPGRAGRFEIGLLHRNLSLLTLVFLAVHVATAVLDPFVHLGWAVSVVPFGASYRPLWLGLGTAALDLLLAVLVTSALRRRLGVRRWKAVHWLAYAAWPLALFHGVGTGTDTRLPLQLWLYAGCLAAVVGAVWWRLAKAGPGRVAGRLAAAIAAVAVPVVLTMFLTSGPLQPGWAQRAAATTVLFGGGR
;
A
#
# COMPACT_ATOMS: atom_id res chain seq x y z
N MET A 1 29.86 14.84 19.81
CA MET A 1 28.70 14.17 19.18
C MET A 1 27.79 15.27 18.66
N THR A 2 27.82 15.53 17.36
CA THR A 2 27.25 16.73 16.71
C THR A 2 25.73 16.74 16.76
N ALA A 3 25.14 17.94 16.86
CA ALA A 3 23.71 18.23 17.00
C ALA A 3 22.78 17.58 15.96
N LEU A 4 23.33 16.92 14.94
CA LEU A 4 22.58 16.11 13.97
C LEU A 4 21.90 14.88 14.59
N ALA A 5 22.32 14.42 15.77
CA ALA A 5 21.68 13.28 16.44
C ALA A 5 20.31 13.62 17.05
N LEU A 6 19.96 14.91 17.17
CA LEU A 6 18.67 15.38 17.70
C LEU A 6 17.61 15.58 16.60
N THR A 7 17.99 15.47 15.33
CA THR A 7 17.15 15.61 14.14
C THR A 7 17.29 14.35 13.27
N GLY A 8 16.22 13.82 12.68
CA GLY A 8 16.30 12.58 11.87
C GLY A 8 17.36 12.63 10.77
N SER A 9 17.89 11.47 10.35
CA SER A 9 18.85 11.42 9.24
C SER A 9 18.18 11.85 7.91
N PRO A 10 18.93 12.35 6.91
CA PRO A 10 18.35 12.62 5.59
C PRO A 10 17.68 11.39 4.96
N LEU A 11 18.25 10.20 5.19
CA LEU A 11 17.68 8.92 4.74
C LEU A 11 16.35 8.63 5.44
N TRP A 12 16.26 8.94 6.73
CA TRP A 12 15.03 8.80 7.51
C TRP A 12 13.91 9.67 6.94
N TYR A 13 14.16 10.97 6.71
CA TYR A 13 13.18 11.87 6.12
C TYR A 13 12.80 11.45 4.69
N ALA A 14 13.79 11.06 3.87
CA ALA A 14 13.54 10.58 2.51
C ALA A 14 12.69 9.31 2.49
N SER A 15 12.92 8.37 3.40
CA SER A 15 12.12 7.16 3.52
C SER A 15 10.68 7.47 3.92
N ARG A 16 10.47 8.35 4.90
CA ARG A 16 9.12 8.79 5.32
C ARG A 16 8.37 9.50 4.21
N ALA A 17 8.99 10.48 3.56
CA ALA A 17 8.39 11.22 2.46
C ALA A 17 8.10 10.30 1.26
N GLY A 18 9.05 9.44 0.89
CA GLY A 18 8.90 8.48 -0.20
C GLY A 18 7.77 7.48 0.04
N GLY A 19 7.64 6.95 1.26
CA GLY A 19 6.56 6.03 1.63
C GLY A 19 5.18 6.69 1.58
N THR A 20 5.05 7.91 2.11
CA THR A 20 3.80 8.68 2.05
C THR A 20 3.41 9.02 0.60
N LEU A 21 4.35 9.48 -0.22
CA LEU A 21 4.10 9.78 -1.62
C LEU A 21 3.74 8.53 -2.43
N ALA A 22 4.43 7.40 -2.19
CA ALA A 22 4.10 6.13 -2.81
C ALA A 22 2.66 5.70 -2.47
N LEU A 23 2.22 5.84 -1.21
CA LEU A 23 0.84 5.53 -0.83
C LEU A 23 -0.19 6.44 -1.50
N ILE A 24 0.05 7.75 -1.55
CA ILE A 24 -0.84 8.72 -2.21
C ILE A 24 -0.98 8.38 -3.70
N LEU A 25 0.15 8.14 -4.38
CA LEU A 25 0.16 7.82 -5.81
C LEU A 25 -0.45 6.46 -6.11
N LEU A 26 -0.21 5.45 -5.26
CA LEU A 26 -0.85 4.15 -5.36
C LEU A 26 -2.37 4.29 -5.20
N THR A 27 -2.82 5.09 -4.22
CA THR A 27 -4.23 5.40 -4.00
C THR A 27 -4.85 6.03 -5.24
N ALA A 28 -4.22 7.08 -5.79
CA ALA A 28 -4.69 7.73 -7.01
C ALA A 28 -4.76 6.76 -8.20
N THR A 29 -3.76 5.89 -8.35
CA THR A 29 -3.69 4.84 -9.38
C THR A 29 -4.85 3.85 -9.25
N VAL A 30 -5.13 3.36 -8.04
CA VAL A 30 -6.21 2.42 -7.75
C VAL A 30 -7.57 3.07 -7.96
N VAL A 31 -7.79 4.29 -7.45
CA VAL A 31 -9.02 5.06 -7.65
C VAL A 31 -9.29 5.24 -9.14
N LEU A 32 -8.28 5.68 -9.91
CA LEU A 32 -8.41 5.83 -11.36
C LEU A 32 -8.74 4.50 -12.06
N GLY A 33 -8.15 3.39 -11.62
CA GLY A 33 -8.48 2.05 -12.13
C GLY A 33 -9.92 1.62 -11.82
N ILE A 34 -10.42 1.94 -10.62
CA ILE A 34 -11.80 1.66 -10.21
C ILE A 34 -12.79 2.51 -11.02
N THR A 35 -12.50 3.79 -11.20
CA THR A 35 -13.43 4.73 -11.84
C THR A 35 -13.46 4.62 -13.36
N SER A 36 -12.36 4.18 -13.99
CA SER A 36 -12.24 4.08 -15.45
C SER A 36 -12.81 2.81 -16.08
N GLY A 37 -13.24 1.82 -15.28
CA GLY A 37 -13.74 0.55 -15.79
C GLY A 37 -15.27 0.44 -15.84
N GLY A 38 -15.77 -0.56 -16.57
CA GLY A 38 -17.20 -0.94 -16.57
C GLY A 38 -18.06 -0.07 -17.49
N ARG A 39 -19.33 0.14 -17.11
CA ARG A 39 -20.33 0.86 -17.91
C ARG A 39 -20.13 2.38 -17.92
N ALA A 40 -19.45 2.92 -16.93
CA ALA A 40 -19.10 4.34 -16.84
C ALA A 40 -17.73 4.65 -17.50
N ALA A 41 -17.22 3.73 -18.31
CA ALA A 41 -15.92 3.90 -18.93
C ALA A 41 -15.94 5.05 -19.97
N PRO A 42 -14.86 5.84 -20.06
CA PRO A 42 -14.82 7.04 -20.90
C PRO A 42 -15.06 6.76 -22.38
N GLY A 43 -15.36 7.81 -23.17
CA GLY A 43 -15.28 7.76 -24.63
C GLY A 43 -13.87 7.44 -25.13
N ARG A 44 -13.70 7.20 -26.44
CA ARG A 44 -12.43 6.74 -27.02
C ARG A 44 -11.24 7.65 -26.72
N ALA A 45 -11.43 8.97 -26.81
CA ALA A 45 -10.40 9.97 -26.48
C ALA A 45 -10.01 9.91 -24.98
N GLY A 46 -10.99 9.96 -24.08
CA GLY A 46 -10.75 9.90 -22.64
C GLY A 46 -10.09 8.60 -22.17
N ARG A 47 -10.31 7.46 -22.87
CA ARG A 47 -9.64 6.19 -22.54
C ARG A 47 -8.12 6.25 -22.78
N PHE A 48 -7.68 6.99 -23.79
CA PHE A 48 -6.25 7.15 -24.06
C PHE A 48 -5.60 7.98 -22.96
N GLU A 49 -6.17 9.14 -22.65
CA GLU A 49 -5.68 10.05 -21.60
C GLU A 49 -5.65 9.37 -20.24
N ILE A 50 -6.72 8.69 -19.84
CA ILE A 50 -6.79 7.96 -18.56
C ILE A 50 -5.80 6.80 -18.54
N GLY A 51 -5.60 6.11 -19.66
CA GLY A 51 -4.59 5.06 -19.77
C GLY A 51 -3.17 5.60 -19.58
N LEU A 52 -2.85 6.75 -20.17
CA LEU A 52 -1.57 7.43 -19.98
C LEU A 52 -1.38 7.90 -18.54
N LEU A 53 -2.41 8.54 -17.96
CA LEU A 53 -2.38 9.00 -16.58
C LEU A 53 -2.18 7.84 -15.60
N HIS A 54 -2.92 6.74 -15.77
CA HIS A 54 -2.77 5.55 -14.94
C HIS A 54 -1.35 4.97 -15.04
N ARG A 55 -0.77 4.90 -16.25
CA ARG A 55 0.61 4.45 -16.45
C ARG A 55 1.60 5.37 -15.73
N ASN A 56 1.47 6.68 -15.91
CA ASN A 56 2.40 7.66 -15.33
C ASN A 56 2.33 7.64 -13.80
N LEU A 57 1.13 7.60 -13.21
CA LEU A 57 0.94 7.47 -11.76
C LEU A 57 1.50 6.14 -11.23
N SER A 58 1.30 5.04 -11.96
CA SER A 58 1.86 3.73 -11.59
C SER A 58 3.39 3.75 -11.58
N LEU A 59 4.01 4.34 -12.60
CA LEU A 59 5.47 4.45 -12.67
C LEU A 59 6.02 5.36 -11.57
N LEU A 60 5.36 6.49 -11.30
CA LEU A 60 5.77 7.40 -10.23
C LEU A 60 5.62 6.76 -8.85
N THR A 61 4.57 5.97 -8.64
CA THR A 61 4.39 5.14 -7.43
C THR A 61 5.60 4.23 -7.22
N LEU A 62 6.04 3.53 -8.28
CA LEU A 62 7.18 2.61 -8.20
C LEU A 62 8.51 3.33 -7.98
N VAL A 63 8.69 4.53 -8.53
CA VAL A 63 9.87 5.36 -8.28
C VAL A 63 9.95 5.76 -6.79
N PHE A 64 8.87 6.30 -6.23
CA PHE A 64 8.85 6.66 -4.81
C PHE A 64 8.92 5.44 -3.88
N LEU A 65 8.35 4.31 -4.29
CA LEU A 65 8.51 3.04 -3.57
C LEU A 65 9.98 2.57 -3.58
N ALA A 66 10.67 2.68 -4.71
CA ALA A 66 12.09 2.34 -4.79
C ALA A 66 12.94 3.26 -3.90
N VAL A 67 12.66 4.57 -3.91
CA VAL A 67 13.30 5.53 -2.99
C VAL A 67 13.02 5.16 -1.54
N HIS A 68 11.77 4.86 -1.19
CA HIS A 68 11.36 4.48 0.17
C HIS A 68 12.12 3.24 0.66
N VAL A 69 12.17 2.18 -0.14
CA VAL A 69 12.83 0.91 0.21
C VAL A 69 14.35 1.08 0.26
N ALA A 70 14.96 1.73 -0.75
CA ALA A 70 16.40 1.93 -0.78
C ALA A 70 16.88 2.76 0.41
N THR A 71 16.17 3.85 0.74
CA THR A 71 16.54 4.69 1.89
C THR A 71 16.26 3.99 3.22
N ALA A 72 15.22 3.15 3.32
CA ALA A 72 14.97 2.34 4.51
C ALA A 72 16.04 1.27 4.75
N VAL A 73 16.55 0.62 3.70
CA VAL A 73 17.60 -0.39 3.78
C VAL A 73 18.96 0.24 4.08
N LEU A 74 19.23 1.41 3.50
CA LEU A 74 20.49 2.15 3.72
C LEU A 74 20.51 2.92 5.05
N ASP A 75 19.37 3.10 5.72
CA ASP A 75 19.32 3.77 7.02
C ASP A 75 20.05 2.93 8.09
N PRO A 76 21.10 3.48 8.73
CA PRO A 76 21.88 2.74 9.72
C PRO A 76 21.11 2.45 11.01
N PHE A 77 19.92 3.04 11.22
CA PHE A 77 19.18 2.91 12.47
C PHE A 77 18.66 1.49 12.76
N VAL A 78 18.30 0.70 11.73
CA VAL A 78 17.66 -0.62 11.91
C VAL A 78 18.46 -1.77 11.27
N HIS A 79 19.53 -1.49 10.53
CA HIS A 79 20.35 -2.52 9.84
C HIS A 79 19.49 -3.62 9.19
N LEU A 80 18.66 -3.24 8.23
CA LEU A 80 17.84 -4.19 7.48
C LEU A 80 18.69 -4.87 6.40
N GLY A 81 18.72 -6.20 6.39
CA GLY A 81 19.33 -6.95 5.29
C GLY A 81 18.49 -6.82 4.01
N TRP A 82 19.14 -6.79 2.85
CA TRP A 82 18.46 -6.74 1.54
C TRP A 82 17.47 -7.89 1.31
N ALA A 83 17.67 -9.05 1.94
CA ALA A 83 16.74 -10.17 1.85
C ALA A 83 15.34 -9.81 2.41
N VAL A 84 15.25 -8.90 3.38
CA VAL A 84 13.97 -8.46 3.98
C VAL A 84 13.11 -7.70 2.98
N SER A 85 13.70 -7.08 1.95
CA SER A 85 12.93 -6.37 0.91
C SER A 85 12.34 -7.29 -0.15
N VAL A 86 12.58 -8.61 -0.09
CA VAL A 86 12.03 -9.58 -1.06
C VAL A 86 11.45 -10.83 -0.41
N VAL A 87 11.77 -11.11 0.86
CA VAL A 87 11.18 -12.21 1.63
C VAL A 87 10.29 -11.62 2.72
N PRO A 88 8.95 -11.68 2.57
CA PRO A 88 8.03 -11.22 3.60
C PRO A 88 8.26 -11.92 4.94
N PHE A 89 8.10 -11.16 6.03
CA PHE A 89 8.13 -11.64 7.42
C PHE A 89 9.49 -12.18 7.91
N GLY A 90 10.56 -12.05 7.12
CA GLY A 90 11.92 -12.47 7.51
C GLY A 90 12.71 -11.50 8.39
N ALA A 91 12.13 -10.34 8.74
CA ALA A 91 12.82 -9.32 9.54
C ALA A 91 12.76 -9.63 11.04
N SER A 92 13.88 -9.49 11.76
CA SER A 92 13.91 -9.57 13.22
C SER A 92 13.20 -8.36 13.88
N TYR A 93 13.27 -7.20 13.23
CA TYR A 93 12.60 -5.98 13.66
C TYR A 93 11.20 -5.88 13.06
N ARG A 94 10.15 -5.83 13.89
CA ARG A 94 8.75 -5.64 13.46
C ARG A 94 8.34 -6.56 12.28
N PRO A 95 8.51 -7.90 12.40
CA PRO A 95 8.36 -8.85 11.30
C PRO A 95 7.04 -8.73 10.55
N LEU A 96 5.93 -8.61 11.28
CA LEU A 96 4.60 -8.47 10.69
C LEU A 96 4.52 -7.23 9.80
N TRP A 97 4.85 -6.06 10.34
CA TRP A 97 4.68 -4.79 9.64
C TRP A 97 5.63 -4.67 8.45
N LEU A 98 6.90 -5.03 8.61
CA LEU A 98 7.83 -5.07 7.48
C LEU A 98 7.40 -6.10 6.43
N GLY A 99 6.94 -7.28 6.86
CA GLY A 99 6.43 -8.31 5.95
C GLY A 99 5.21 -7.88 5.14
N LEU A 100 4.29 -7.08 5.70
CA LEU A 100 3.20 -6.47 4.93
C LEU A 100 3.72 -5.52 3.83
N GLY A 101 4.77 -4.75 4.15
CA GLY A 101 5.43 -3.85 3.19
C GLY A 101 6.11 -4.62 2.06
N THR A 102 6.89 -5.65 2.41
CA THR A 102 7.53 -6.54 1.44
C THR A 102 6.51 -7.27 0.57
N ALA A 103 5.45 -7.82 1.16
CA ALA A 103 4.38 -8.46 0.40
C ALA A 103 3.69 -7.46 -0.55
N ALA A 104 3.43 -6.22 -0.13
CA ALA A 104 2.90 -5.19 -1.01
C ALA A 104 3.84 -4.88 -2.18
N LEU A 105 5.15 -4.76 -1.92
CA LEU A 105 6.19 -4.59 -2.93
C LEU A 105 6.20 -5.75 -3.93
N ASP A 106 6.19 -6.99 -3.47
CA ASP A 106 6.19 -8.19 -4.32
C ASP A 106 4.97 -8.23 -5.24
N LEU A 107 3.79 -7.92 -4.71
CA LEU A 107 2.55 -7.84 -5.49
C LEU A 107 2.65 -6.73 -6.55
N LEU A 108 3.16 -5.55 -6.20
CA LEU A 108 3.36 -4.46 -7.16
C LEU A 108 4.40 -4.79 -8.23
N LEU A 109 5.47 -5.51 -7.86
CA LEU A 109 6.47 -5.99 -8.81
C LEU A 109 5.86 -7.01 -9.79
N ALA A 110 5.05 -7.95 -9.29
CA ALA A 110 4.32 -8.90 -10.14
C ALA A 110 3.38 -8.17 -11.11
N VAL A 111 2.65 -7.15 -10.63
CA VAL A 111 1.79 -6.30 -11.47
C VAL A 111 2.61 -5.54 -12.50
N LEU A 112 3.75 -4.95 -12.14
CA LEU A 112 4.66 -4.24 -13.05
C LEU A 112 5.15 -5.15 -14.17
N VAL A 113 5.77 -6.28 -13.81
CA VAL A 113 6.37 -7.23 -14.75
C VAL A 113 5.32 -7.76 -15.71
N THR A 114 4.18 -8.20 -15.19
CA THR A 114 3.10 -8.73 -16.04
C THR A 114 2.45 -7.65 -16.90
N SER A 115 2.41 -6.40 -16.46
CA SER A 115 1.93 -5.26 -17.26
C SER A 115 2.89 -4.91 -18.39
N ALA A 116 4.21 -4.95 -18.15
CA ALA A 116 5.21 -4.80 -19.20
C ALA A 116 5.13 -5.93 -20.26
N LEU A 117 4.84 -7.15 -19.80
CA LEU A 117 4.70 -8.35 -20.64
C LEU A 117 3.27 -8.58 -21.15
N ARG A 118 2.34 -7.63 -20.97
CA ARG A 118 0.92 -7.78 -21.30
C ARG A 118 0.66 -8.29 -22.72
N ARG A 119 1.44 -7.83 -23.70
CA ARG A 119 1.30 -8.26 -25.11
C ARG A 119 1.61 -9.74 -25.31
N ARG A 120 2.49 -10.34 -24.50
CA ARG A 120 2.86 -11.76 -24.57
C ARG A 120 1.95 -12.66 -23.74
N LEU A 121 1.48 -12.17 -22.58
CA LEU A 121 0.64 -12.95 -21.66
C LEU A 121 -0.83 -13.03 -22.06
N GLY A 122 -1.28 -12.09 -22.89
CA GLY A 122 -2.69 -11.92 -23.22
C GLY A 122 -3.50 -11.29 -22.08
N VAL A 123 -4.65 -10.70 -22.44
CA VAL A 123 -5.44 -9.86 -21.53
C VAL A 123 -5.94 -10.63 -20.30
N ARG A 124 -6.31 -11.91 -20.45
CA ARG A 124 -6.89 -12.70 -19.35
C ARG A 124 -5.87 -12.97 -18.23
N ARG A 125 -4.67 -13.45 -18.57
CA ARG A 125 -3.61 -13.76 -17.59
C ARG A 125 -3.07 -12.50 -16.94
N TRP A 126 -2.78 -11.48 -17.76
CA TRP A 126 -2.39 -10.16 -17.26
C TRP A 126 -3.42 -9.63 -16.26
N LYS A 127 -4.71 -9.67 -16.61
CA LYS A 127 -5.76 -9.14 -15.75
C LYS A 127 -5.89 -9.92 -14.44
N ALA A 128 -5.70 -11.24 -14.44
CA ALA A 128 -5.70 -12.03 -13.20
C ALA A 128 -4.64 -11.55 -12.20
N VAL A 129 -3.42 -11.29 -12.68
CA VAL A 129 -2.32 -10.76 -11.84
C VAL A 129 -2.55 -9.29 -11.50
N HIS A 130 -3.04 -8.49 -12.44
CA HIS A 130 -3.29 -7.07 -12.22
C HIS A 130 -4.31 -6.81 -11.08
N TRP A 131 -5.21 -7.75 -10.80
CA TRP A 131 -6.12 -7.65 -9.66
C TRP A 131 -5.41 -7.69 -8.30
N LEU A 132 -4.17 -8.19 -8.23
CA LEU A 132 -3.36 -8.16 -7.01
C LEU A 132 -3.06 -6.73 -6.54
N ALA A 133 -3.14 -5.72 -7.41
CA ALA A 133 -3.03 -4.32 -7.02
C ALA A 133 -4.08 -3.92 -5.96
N TYR A 134 -5.27 -4.53 -5.99
CA TYR A 134 -6.30 -4.31 -4.97
C TYR A 134 -5.93 -4.87 -3.60
N ALA A 135 -5.09 -5.91 -3.53
CA ALA A 135 -4.55 -6.45 -2.29
C ALA A 135 -3.29 -5.70 -1.84
N ALA A 136 -2.45 -5.24 -2.77
CA ALA A 136 -1.25 -4.47 -2.46
C ALA A 136 -1.56 -3.15 -1.73
N TRP A 137 -2.63 -2.45 -2.12
CA TRP A 137 -3.03 -1.17 -1.51
C TRP A 137 -3.32 -1.25 0.01
N PRO A 138 -4.22 -2.14 0.49
CA PRO A 138 -4.47 -2.24 1.93
C PRO A 138 -3.22 -2.74 2.68
N LEU A 139 -2.43 -3.67 2.11
CA LEU A 139 -1.17 -4.10 2.72
C LEU A 139 -0.20 -2.93 2.94
N ALA A 140 -0.05 -2.06 1.93
CA ALA A 140 0.78 -0.86 2.03
C ALA A 140 0.24 0.13 3.07
N LEU A 141 -1.08 0.31 3.16
CA LEU A 141 -1.72 1.15 4.17
C LEU A 141 -1.45 0.63 5.59
N PHE A 142 -1.72 -0.65 5.84
CA PHE A 142 -1.48 -1.27 7.15
C PHE A 142 0.01 -1.30 7.52
N HIS A 143 0.89 -1.53 6.55
CA HIS A 143 2.33 -1.37 6.72
C HIS A 143 2.69 0.04 7.19
N GLY A 144 2.26 1.08 6.46
CA GLY A 144 2.58 2.47 6.81
C GLY A 144 2.04 2.88 8.18
N VAL A 145 0.80 2.49 8.49
CA VAL A 145 0.15 2.76 9.77
C VAL A 145 0.83 2.03 10.93
N GLY A 146 1.21 0.77 10.76
CA GLY A 146 1.81 -0.06 11.81
C GLY A 146 3.30 0.17 12.05
N THR A 147 4.07 0.48 11.00
CA THR A 147 5.50 0.77 11.08
C THR A 147 5.79 2.24 11.40
N GLY A 148 4.95 3.18 10.94
CA GLY A 148 5.17 4.61 11.08
C GLY A 148 5.17 5.10 12.52
N THR A 149 6.26 5.74 12.96
CA THR A 149 6.24 6.60 14.16
C THR A 149 5.34 7.81 13.95
N ASP A 150 5.21 8.22 12.69
CA ASP A 150 4.52 9.42 12.25
C ASP A 150 3.00 9.24 12.23
N THR A 151 2.50 8.02 12.43
CA THR A 151 1.06 7.72 12.51
C THR A 151 0.36 8.52 13.61
N ARG A 152 1.06 9.04 14.62
CA ARG A 152 0.47 9.90 15.65
C ARG A 152 0.40 11.38 15.25
N LEU A 153 1.06 11.77 14.16
CA LEU A 153 0.98 13.12 13.65
C LEU A 153 -0.41 13.31 13.00
N PRO A 154 -1.16 14.36 13.39
CA PRO A 154 -2.50 14.60 12.84
C PRO A 154 -2.51 14.64 11.31
N LEU A 155 -1.52 15.30 10.70
CA LEU A 155 -1.41 15.38 9.24
C LEU A 155 -1.30 13.99 8.58
N GLN A 156 -0.49 13.08 9.13
CA GLN A 156 -0.34 11.74 8.58
C GLN A 156 -1.63 10.93 8.73
N LEU A 157 -2.35 11.07 9.85
CA LEU A 157 -3.66 10.45 10.04
C LEU A 157 -4.69 10.94 9.03
N TRP A 158 -4.74 12.26 8.79
CA TRP A 158 -5.62 12.83 7.78
C TRP A 158 -5.29 12.34 6.37
N LEU A 159 -4.01 12.17 6.05
CA LEU A 159 -3.58 11.58 4.78
C LEU A 159 -4.03 10.12 4.64
N TYR A 160 -3.87 9.29 5.68
CA TYR A 160 -4.36 7.91 5.67
C TYR A 160 -5.88 7.84 5.54
N ALA A 161 -6.61 8.68 6.29
CA ALA A 161 -8.06 8.78 6.22
C ALA A 161 -8.52 9.24 4.83
N GLY A 162 -7.85 10.22 4.23
CA GLY A 162 -8.13 10.70 2.87
C GLY A 162 -7.90 9.62 1.81
N CYS A 163 -6.80 8.87 1.90
CA CYS A 163 -6.53 7.75 1.00
C CYS A 163 -7.62 6.66 1.12
N LEU A 164 -8.00 6.31 2.35
CA LEU A 164 -9.05 5.32 2.61
C LEU A 164 -10.40 5.79 2.07
N ALA A 165 -10.79 7.03 2.37
CA ALA A 165 -12.05 7.61 1.90
C ALA A 165 -12.12 7.66 0.38
N ALA A 166 -11.01 8.01 -0.30
CA ALA A 166 -10.95 8.03 -1.75
C ALA A 166 -11.19 6.65 -2.38
N VAL A 167 -10.53 5.60 -1.88
CA VAL A 167 -10.71 4.23 -2.39
C VAL A 167 -12.11 3.70 -2.08
N VAL A 168 -12.59 3.86 -0.84
CA VAL A 168 -13.94 3.42 -0.44
C VAL A 168 -15.01 4.13 -1.24
N GLY A 169 -14.89 5.45 -1.41
CA GLY A 169 -15.79 6.26 -2.26
C GLY A 169 -15.79 5.79 -3.71
N ALA A 170 -14.61 5.51 -4.28
CA ALA A 170 -14.50 4.96 -5.64
C ALA A 170 -15.18 3.58 -5.77
N VAL A 171 -15.03 2.69 -4.77
CA VAL A 171 -15.69 1.38 -4.75
C VAL A 171 -17.21 1.53 -4.68
N TRP A 172 -17.74 2.36 -3.78
CA TRP A 172 -19.18 2.59 -3.67
C TRP A 172 -19.77 3.22 -4.93
N TRP A 173 -19.08 4.21 -5.50
CA TRP A 173 -19.46 4.78 -6.79
C TRP A 173 -19.53 3.71 -7.89
N ARG A 174 -18.54 2.81 -7.95
CA ARG A 174 -18.49 1.73 -8.93
C ARG A 174 -19.60 0.70 -8.72
N LEU A 175 -19.94 0.39 -7.47
CA LEU A 175 -21.04 -0.50 -7.12
C LEU A 175 -22.41 0.10 -7.46
N ALA A 176 -22.59 1.42 -7.29
CA ALA A 176 -23.80 2.14 -7.66
C ALA A 176 -23.99 2.22 -9.19
N LYS A 177 -22.90 2.29 -9.96
CA LYS A 177 -22.92 2.27 -11.44
C LYS A 177 -22.86 0.85 -12.03
N ALA A 178 -22.80 -0.20 -11.21
CA ALA A 178 -22.74 -1.57 -11.68
C ALA A 178 -24.14 -2.05 -12.16
N GLY A 179 -24.19 -2.66 -13.34
CA GLY A 179 -25.41 -3.29 -13.85
C GLY A 179 -25.77 -4.61 -13.16
N PRO A 180 -26.87 -5.26 -13.57
CA PRO A 180 -27.22 -6.61 -13.09
C PRO A 180 -26.15 -7.62 -13.59
N GLY A 181 -25.33 -8.12 -12.68
CA GLY A 181 -24.29 -9.12 -12.99
C GLY A 181 -23.26 -9.31 -11.86
N ARG A 182 -22.72 -10.54 -11.74
CA ARG A 182 -21.66 -10.98 -10.81
C ARG A 182 -21.87 -10.57 -9.34
N VAL A 183 -22.97 -11.03 -8.75
CA VAL A 183 -23.36 -10.76 -7.36
C VAL A 183 -22.22 -11.01 -6.36
N ALA A 184 -21.54 -12.16 -6.45
CA ALA A 184 -20.44 -12.51 -5.53
C ALA A 184 -19.30 -11.47 -5.52
N GLY A 185 -18.88 -10.97 -6.69
CA GLY A 185 -17.82 -9.96 -6.76
C GLY A 185 -18.25 -8.60 -6.20
N ARG A 186 -19.55 -8.25 -6.32
CA ARG A 186 -20.10 -7.03 -5.74
C ARG A 186 -20.19 -7.13 -4.22
N LEU A 187 -20.65 -8.27 -3.70
CA LEU A 187 -20.69 -8.52 -2.27
C LEU A 187 -19.30 -8.50 -1.65
N ALA A 188 -18.31 -9.17 -2.28
CA ALA A 188 -16.93 -9.14 -1.81
C ALA A 188 -16.37 -7.70 -1.78
N ALA A 189 -16.62 -6.90 -2.82
CA ALA A 189 -16.20 -5.50 -2.85
C ALA A 189 -16.90 -4.64 -1.79
N ALA A 190 -18.20 -4.83 -1.57
CA ALA A 190 -18.96 -4.12 -0.53
C ALA A 190 -18.48 -4.49 0.87
N ILE A 191 -18.31 -5.78 1.14
CA ILE A 191 -17.76 -6.29 2.40
C ILE A 191 -16.37 -5.70 2.63
N ALA A 192 -15.47 -5.75 1.64
CA ALA A 192 -14.13 -5.19 1.78
C ALA A 192 -14.16 -3.67 2.02
N ALA A 193 -15.04 -2.93 1.34
CA ALA A 193 -15.20 -1.48 1.50
C ALA A 193 -15.71 -1.07 2.89
N VAL A 194 -16.34 -1.98 3.64
CA VAL A 194 -16.76 -1.77 5.03
C VAL A 194 -15.73 -2.33 6.01
N ALA A 195 -15.25 -3.56 5.78
CA ALA A 195 -14.34 -4.27 6.66
C ALA A 195 -12.98 -3.56 6.77
N VAL A 196 -12.41 -3.06 5.68
CA VAL A 196 -11.09 -2.39 5.73
C VAL A 196 -11.12 -1.14 6.62
N PRO A 197 -12.08 -0.19 6.49
CA PRO A 197 -12.21 0.92 7.43
C PRO A 197 -12.41 0.50 8.89
N VAL A 198 -13.28 -0.49 9.13
CA VAL A 198 -13.56 -0.98 10.49
C VAL A 198 -12.31 -1.58 11.12
N VAL A 199 -11.63 -2.49 10.41
CA VAL A 199 -10.40 -3.13 10.87
C VAL A 199 -9.29 -2.10 11.06
N LEU A 200 -9.14 -1.13 10.15
CA LEU A 200 -8.14 -0.08 10.30
C LEU A 200 -8.41 0.78 11.53
N THR A 201 -9.68 1.11 11.79
CA THR A 201 -10.08 1.94 12.94
C THR A 201 -9.84 1.18 14.24
N MET A 202 -10.27 -0.07 14.34
CA MET A 202 -9.98 -0.96 15.47
C MET A 202 -8.48 -1.12 15.68
N PHE A 203 -7.70 -1.28 14.61
CA PHE A 203 -6.25 -1.39 14.67
C PHE A 203 -5.61 -0.10 15.19
N LEU A 204 -5.98 1.07 14.65
CA LEU A 204 -5.48 2.37 15.08
C LEU A 204 -5.72 2.61 16.57
N THR A 205 -6.94 2.36 17.06
CA THR A 205 -7.34 2.62 18.44
C THR A 205 -6.80 1.59 19.43
N SER A 206 -6.51 0.35 19.01
CA SER A 206 -5.91 -0.67 19.88
C SER A 206 -4.37 -0.73 19.78
N GLY A 207 -3.79 -0.17 18.72
CA GLY A 207 -2.37 -0.31 18.38
C GLY A 207 -1.65 1.03 18.23
N PRO A 208 -1.43 1.54 17.00
CA PRO A 208 -0.56 2.70 16.73
C PRO A 208 -0.79 3.96 17.57
N LEU A 209 -2.05 4.26 17.93
CA LEU A 209 -2.37 5.43 18.74
C LEU A 209 -2.14 5.21 20.24
N GLN A 210 -2.03 3.96 20.69
CA GLN A 210 -1.83 3.63 22.10
C GLN A 210 -0.37 3.80 22.54
N PRO A 211 -0.10 4.28 23.78
CA PRO A 211 1.25 4.35 24.34
C PRO A 211 1.98 2.99 24.26
N GLY A 212 3.30 3.02 24.07
CA GLY A 212 4.13 1.81 23.98
C GLY A 212 3.96 0.98 22.69
N TRP A 213 3.14 1.40 21.72
CA TRP A 213 2.97 0.69 20.44
C TRP A 213 4.29 0.31 19.78
N ALA A 214 5.25 1.25 19.75
CA ALA A 214 6.53 1.04 19.09
C ALA A 214 7.30 -0.18 19.62
N GLN A 215 7.15 -0.49 20.91
CA GLN A 215 7.75 -1.65 21.57
C GLN A 215 6.93 -2.91 21.30
N ARG A 216 5.60 -2.85 21.42
CA ARG A 216 4.69 -3.99 21.16
C ARG A 216 4.72 -4.47 19.71
N ALA A 217 4.82 -3.53 18.77
CA ALA A 217 4.94 -3.79 17.34
C ALA A 217 6.25 -4.51 16.98
N ALA A 218 7.31 -4.29 17.78
CA ALA A 218 8.57 -5.02 17.65
C ALA A 218 8.50 -6.41 18.33
N ALA A 219 7.73 -6.53 19.41
CA ALA A 219 7.57 -7.77 20.19
C ALA A 219 6.56 -8.77 19.61
N THR A 220 5.91 -8.48 18.47
CA THR A 220 4.91 -9.38 17.83
C THR A 220 5.53 -10.68 17.26
N THR A 221 6.76 -10.99 17.65
CA THR A 221 7.54 -12.20 17.34
C THR A 221 7.08 -13.42 18.15
N VAL A 222 6.49 -13.25 19.33
CA VAL A 222 6.35 -14.36 20.30
C VAL A 222 5.12 -15.26 20.07
N LEU A 223 4.11 -14.82 19.32
CA LEU A 223 2.87 -15.61 19.16
C LEU A 223 2.85 -16.58 17.97
N PHE A 224 3.78 -16.44 17.01
CA PHE A 224 3.89 -17.34 15.84
C PHE A 224 5.25 -18.04 15.73
N GLY A 225 6.15 -17.81 16.68
CA GLY A 225 7.51 -18.38 16.72
C GLY A 225 7.80 -19.05 18.06
N GLY A 226 6.97 -20.02 18.44
CA GLY A 226 7.30 -20.94 19.52
C GLY A 226 8.32 -21.97 19.03
N GLY A 227 9.48 -21.99 19.70
CA GLY A 227 10.37 -23.15 19.77
C GLY A 227 11.18 -23.48 18.52
N ARG A 228 12.41 -22.96 18.48
CA ARG A 228 13.66 -23.74 18.31
C ARG A 228 14.86 -22.83 18.54
#